data_AF-A0A5N5XBZ4-F1
#
_entry.id   AF-A0A5N5XBZ4-F1
#
_cell.length_a   1.000
_cell.length_b   1.000
_cell.length_c   1.000
_cell.angle_alpha   90.00
_cell.angle_beta   90.00
_cell.angle_gamma   90.00
#
_symmetry.space_group_name_H-M   'P 1'
#
loop_
_entity.id
_entity.type
_entity.pdbx_description
1 polymer ?
#
loop_
_entity_poly.entity_id
_entity_poly.type
_entity_poly.pdbx_seq_one_letter_code
_entity_poly.pdbx_strand_id
1 'polypeptide(L)'
;MASSGAHLGDQKSVLVGTWVNAAVAIVVVAFRIIAKLKLRHVGSDDCAMFAALLFALTASILFTIALLVFGFGNGLDTRPHSDQVNAFKHYTIMQICSITSTCLGRVAFILYLLPILSTRKFYKISLWMLLVLQMAVNFVTVVLILAQCRDLDGIWDPLAEAETECLDEYVQLYFGYFQCTCNSLTGLILSVYPSYIFWNLKLRRRVKISLIALTSLGLL
;
A
#
# COMPACT_ATOMS: atom_id res chain seq x y z
N MET A 1 -8.09 12.34 -35.99
CA MET A 1 -8.74 13.06 -34.87
C MET A 1 -9.64 12.18 -33.98
N ALA A 2 -9.52 10.84 -34.00
CA ALA A 2 -10.39 9.92 -33.22
C ALA A 2 -9.64 9.02 -32.21
N SER A 3 -8.35 9.28 -31.93
CA SER A 3 -7.54 8.44 -31.02
C SER A 3 -7.32 9.08 -29.63
N SER A 4 -7.56 10.38 -29.44
CA SER A 4 -7.38 11.04 -28.14
C SER A 4 -8.51 10.78 -27.12
N GLY A 5 -9.62 10.14 -27.53
CA GLY A 5 -10.76 9.88 -26.66
C GLY A 5 -10.62 8.64 -25.76
N ALA A 6 -9.83 7.65 -26.17
CA ALA A 6 -9.69 6.37 -25.45
C ALA A 6 -8.80 6.49 -24.21
N HIS A 7 -7.65 7.17 -24.32
CA HIS A 7 -6.72 7.34 -23.19
C HIS A 7 -7.24 8.28 -22.09
N LEU A 8 -8.09 9.26 -22.44
CA LEU A 8 -8.64 10.19 -21.46
C LEU A 8 -9.66 9.52 -20.53
N GLY A 9 -10.30 8.44 -20.97
CA GLY A 9 -11.21 7.62 -20.16
C GLY A 9 -10.46 6.81 -19.09
N ASP A 10 -9.27 6.31 -19.44
CA ASP A 10 -8.48 5.45 -18.57
C ASP A 10 -7.88 6.24 -17.39
N GLN A 11 -7.28 7.39 -17.69
CA GLN A 11 -6.69 8.26 -16.66
C GLN A 11 -7.72 8.80 -15.65
N LYS A 12 -8.92 9.16 -16.13
CA LYS A 12 -10.02 9.60 -15.24
C LYS A 12 -10.52 8.45 -14.37
N SER A 13 -10.62 7.24 -14.92
CA SER A 13 -11.06 6.06 -14.17
C SER A 13 -10.06 5.68 -13.08
N VAL A 14 -8.76 5.72 -13.38
CA VAL A 14 -7.67 5.50 -12.42
C VAL A 14 -7.66 6.56 -11.32
N LEU A 15 -7.89 7.83 -11.69
CA LEU A 15 -7.97 8.93 -10.73
C LEU A 15 -9.16 8.74 -9.78
N VAL A 16 -10.36 8.46 -10.32
CA VAL A 16 -11.56 8.18 -9.51
C VAL A 16 -11.30 7.01 -8.58
N GLY A 17 -10.73 5.90 -9.07
CA GLY A 17 -10.38 4.74 -8.24
C GLY A 17 -9.44 5.11 -7.08
N THR A 18 -8.43 5.94 -7.35
CA THR A 18 -7.47 6.39 -6.34
C THR A 18 -8.16 7.18 -5.21
N TRP A 19 -9.01 8.15 -5.55
CA TRP A 19 -9.72 8.98 -4.57
C TRP A 19 -10.81 8.21 -3.82
N VAL A 20 -11.49 7.27 -4.48
CA VAL A 20 -12.43 6.36 -3.82
C VAL A 20 -11.69 5.50 -2.79
N ASN A 21 -10.56 4.91 -3.15
CA ASN A 21 -9.76 4.10 -2.23
C ASN A 21 -9.22 4.94 -1.06
N ALA A 22 -8.77 6.18 -1.32
CA ALA A 22 -8.35 7.10 -0.27
C ALA A 22 -9.51 7.44 0.70
N ALA A 23 -10.73 7.68 0.19
CA ALA A 23 -11.90 7.91 1.03
C ALA A 23 -12.24 6.69 1.90
N VAL A 24 -12.21 5.48 1.33
CA VAL A 24 -12.42 4.23 2.07
C VAL A 24 -11.35 4.08 3.16
N ALA A 25 -10.09 4.34 2.86
CA ALA A 25 -9.00 4.28 3.82
C ALA A 25 -9.23 5.25 5.00
N ILE A 26 -9.62 6.49 4.74
CA ILE A 26 -9.96 7.48 5.79
C ILE A 26 -11.07 6.96 6.70
N VAL A 27 -12.15 6.42 6.12
CA VAL A 27 -13.28 5.90 6.89
C VAL A 27 -12.84 4.73 7.78
N VAL A 28 -12.04 3.80 7.25
CA VAL A 28 -11.52 2.65 8.01
C VAL A 28 -10.64 3.11 9.17
N VAL A 29 -9.74 4.08 8.94
CA VAL A 29 -8.88 4.63 9.99
C VAL A 29 -9.69 5.35 11.07
N ALA A 30 -10.66 6.18 10.67
CA ALA A 30 -11.55 6.84 11.61
C ALA A 30 -12.32 5.83 12.47
N PHE A 31 -12.83 4.76 11.86
CA PHE A 31 -13.50 3.69 12.59
C PHE A 31 -12.58 2.99 13.58
N ARG A 32 -11.31 2.75 13.22
CA ARG A 32 -10.30 2.16 14.12
C ARG A 32 -10.01 3.07 15.32
N ILE A 33 -9.87 4.37 15.09
CA ILE A 33 -9.64 5.35 16.17
C ILE A 33 -10.83 5.36 17.13
N ILE A 34 -12.07 5.38 16.61
CA ILE A 34 -13.29 5.32 17.43
C ILE A 34 -13.36 4.02 18.23
N ALA A 35 -13.03 2.88 17.62
CA ALA A 35 -13.02 1.58 18.29
C ALA A 35 -12.00 1.55 19.46
N LYS A 36 -10.80 2.11 19.25
CA LYS A 36 -9.78 2.20 20.31
C LYS A 36 -10.15 3.17 21.43
N LEU A 37 -10.69 4.34 21.09
CA LEU A 37 -11.23 5.29 22.07
C LEU A 37 -12.29 4.61 22.96
N LYS A 38 -13.15 3.79 22.37
CA LYS A 38 -14.16 3.03 23.09
C LYS A 38 -13.59 1.91 23.96
N LEU A 39 -12.43 1.34 23.59
CA LEU A 39 -11.71 0.32 24.36
C LEU A 39 -10.73 0.90 25.40
N ARG A 40 -10.60 2.24 25.51
CA ARG A 40 -9.71 2.95 26.45
C ARG A 40 -8.23 2.53 26.38
N HIS A 41 -7.81 1.92 25.27
CA HIS A 41 -6.42 1.56 24.99
C HIS A 41 -5.83 2.57 24.01
N VAL A 42 -5.44 3.74 24.54
CA VAL A 42 -4.66 4.74 23.78
C VAL A 42 -3.19 4.38 23.96
N GLY A 43 -2.54 3.99 22.89
CA GLY A 43 -1.15 3.54 22.89
C GLY A 43 -0.37 4.20 21.76
N SER A 44 0.96 4.16 21.83
CA SER A 44 1.87 4.75 20.83
C SER A 44 1.65 4.25 19.38
N ASP A 45 0.88 3.17 19.20
CA ASP A 45 0.44 2.63 17.91
C ASP A 45 -0.39 3.63 17.08
N ASP A 46 -1.09 4.57 17.72
CA ASP A 46 -1.94 5.55 17.04
C ASP A 46 -1.15 6.54 16.18
N CYS A 47 0.10 6.83 16.56
CA CYS A 47 0.99 7.69 15.80
C CYS A 47 1.44 7.03 14.49
N ALA A 48 1.77 5.73 14.52
CA ALA A 48 2.13 4.98 13.33
C ALA A 48 0.97 4.88 12.33
N MET A 49 -0.26 4.75 12.84
CA MET A 49 -1.46 4.68 12.00
C MET A 49 -1.83 6.04 11.39
N PHE A 50 -1.67 7.14 12.14
CA PHE A 50 -1.84 8.48 11.59
C PHE A 50 -0.77 8.81 10.54
N ALA A 51 0.49 8.42 10.81
CA ALA A 51 1.58 8.55 9.84
C ALA A 51 1.27 7.77 8.55
N ALA A 52 0.79 6.52 8.67
CA ALA A 52 0.40 5.72 7.51
C ALA A 52 -0.66 6.43 6.64
N LEU A 53 -1.69 7.03 7.27
CA LEU A 53 -2.72 7.76 6.55
C LEU A 53 -2.17 9.02 5.87
N LEU A 54 -1.28 9.75 6.55
CA LEU A 54 -0.63 10.92 5.96
C LEU A 54 0.17 10.53 4.72
N PHE A 55 1.01 9.48 4.81
CA PHE A 55 1.78 8.97 3.67
C PHE A 55 0.88 8.48 2.52
N ALA A 56 -0.27 7.85 2.83
CA ALA A 56 -1.23 7.44 1.81
C ALA A 56 -1.79 8.64 1.05
N LEU A 57 -2.20 9.68 1.78
CA LEU A 57 -2.74 10.91 1.18
C LEU A 57 -1.69 11.62 0.34
N THR A 58 -0.46 11.75 0.84
CA THR A 58 0.65 12.31 0.09
C THR A 58 0.89 11.52 -1.20
N ALA A 59 0.86 10.19 -1.15
CA ALA A 59 0.98 9.34 -2.34
C ALA A 59 -0.16 9.60 -3.35
N SER A 60 -1.42 9.64 -2.90
CA SER A 60 -2.57 9.93 -3.79
C SER A 60 -2.49 11.32 -4.45
N ILE A 61 -2.00 12.32 -3.72
CA ILE A 61 -1.80 13.68 -4.25
C ILE A 61 -0.67 13.68 -5.28
N LEU A 62 0.47 13.06 -4.98
CA LEU A 62 1.60 12.95 -5.91
C LEU A 62 1.21 12.22 -7.18
N PHE A 63 0.42 11.15 -7.08
CA PHE A 63 -0.09 10.43 -8.24
C PHE A 63 -1.01 11.31 -9.10
N THR A 64 -1.90 12.07 -8.46
CA THR A 64 -2.80 13.00 -9.16
C THR A 64 -1.99 14.06 -9.92
N ILE A 65 -0.91 14.57 -9.34
CA ILE A 65 0.01 15.50 -9.99
C ILE A 65 0.75 14.83 -11.16
N ALA A 66 1.29 13.62 -10.97
CA ALA A 66 1.95 12.84 -12.03
C ALA A 66 1.05 12.63 -13.26
N LEU A 67 -0.22 12.31 -13.03
CA LEU A 67 -1.21 12.11 -14.09
C LEU A 67 -1.63 13.44 -14.75
N LEU A 68 -2.07 14.44 -13.96
CA LEU A 68 -2.70 15.65 -14.51
C LEU A 68 -1.71 16.69 -15.04
N VAL A 69 -0.53 16.81 -14.42
CA VAL A 69 0.45 17.84 -14.77
C VAL A 69 1.44 17.30 -15.81
N PHE A 70 2.00 16.12 -15.53
CA PHE A 70 3.04 15.53 -16.37
C PHE A 70 2.50 14.60 -17.46
N GLY A 71 1.20 14.24 -17.42
CA GLY A 71 0.57 13.45 -18.48
C GLY A 71 0.98 11.97 -18.49
N PHE A 72 1.41 11.44 -17.34
CA PHE A 72 1.79 10.04 -17.20
C PHE A 72 0.62 9.12 -17.65
N GLY A 73 0.85 8.27 -18.64
CA GLY A 73 -0.18 7.38 -19.23
C GLY A 73 -0.89 7.90 -20.50
N ASN A 74 -0.57 9.11 -20.98
CA ASN A 74 -1.17 9.65 -22.21
C ASN A 74 -0.10 10.26 -23.13
N GLY A 75 0.65 9.38 -23.81
CA GLY A 75 1.61 9.76 -24.85
C GLY A 75 2.82 10.57 -24.35
N LEU A 76 3.63 9.95 -23.48
CA LEU A 76 4.90 10.52 -22.99
C LEU A 76 5.80 11.00 -24.14
N ASP A 77 5.75 10.34 -25.30
CA ASP A 77 6.51 10.66 -26.51
C ASP A 77 6.26 12.06 -27.11
N THR A 78 5.11 12.69 -26.79
CA THR A 78 4.76 14.01 -27.33
C THR A 78 5.14 15.18 -26.43
N ARG A 79 5.68 14.91 -25.24
CA ARG A 79 6.03 15.90 -24.21
C ARG A 79 7.55 16.09 -24.12
N PRO A 80 8.02 17.29 -23.75
CA PRO A 80 9.46 17.56 -23.62
C PRO A 80 10.11 16.60 -22.62
N HIS A 81 11.35 16.19 -22.90
CA HIS A 81 12.11 15.21 -22.12
C HIS A 81 12.14 15.54 -20.62
N SER A 82 12.24 16.83 -20.26
CA SER A 82 12.20 17.31 -18.88
C SER A 82 10.92 16.98 -18.12
N ASP A 83 9.78 16.91 -18.80
CA ASP A 83 8.49 16.59 -18.19
C ASP A 83 8.35 15.09 -17.94
N GLN A 84 8.94 14.26 -18.80
CA GLN A 84 8.96 12.80 -18.65
C GLN A 84 9.80 12.40 -17.43
N VAL A 85 10.98 12.99 -17.28
CA VAL A 85 11.88 12.80 -16.13
C VAL A 85 11.19 13.15 -14.82
N ASN A 86 10.52 14.30 -14.79
CA ASN A 86 9.77 14.72 -13.60
C ASN A 86 8.57 13.81 -13.33
N ALA A 87 7.90 13.27 -14.35
CA ALA A 87 6.80 12.33 -14.18
C ALA A 87 7.27 11.05 -13.48
N PHE A 88 8.34 10.43 -13.97
CA PHE A 88 8.94 9.22 -13.38
C PHE A 88 9.42 9.47 -11.95
N LYS A 89 10.06 10.62 -11.70
CA LYS A 89 10.48 11.00 -10.35
C LYS A 89 9.31 11.08 -9.36
N HIS A 90 8.22 11.75 -9.75
CA HIS A 90 7.03 11.84 -8.88
C HIS A 90 6.35 10.48 -8.71
N TYR A 91 6.35 9.65 -9.75
CA TYR A 91 5.80 8.29 -9.70
C TYR A 91 6.58 7.39 -8.73
N THR A 92 7.91 7.38 -8.79
CA THR A 92 8.75 6.58 -7.89
C THR A 92 8.60 7.04 -6.44
N ILE A 93 8.58 8.36 -6.19
CA ILE A 93 8.34 8.89 -4.84
C ILE A 93 6.97 8.45 -4.33
N MET A 94 5.94 8.53 -5.19
CA MET A 94 4.59 8.07 -4.85
C MET A 94 4.58 6.58 -4.50
N GLN A 95 5.29 5.75 -5.26
CA GLN A 95 5.37 4.31 -5.03
C GLN A 95 6.03 4.01 -3.67
N ILE A 96 7.15 4.67 -3.35
CA ILE A 96 7.83 4.52 -2.05
C ILE A 96 6.92 4.96 -0.90
N CYS A 97 6.23 6.09 -1.03
CA CYS A 97 5.27 6.56 -0.03
C CYS A 97 4.11 5.58 0.17
N SER A 98 3.57 5.01 -0.91
CA SER A 98 2.46 4.06 -0.88
C SER A 98 2.85 2.73 -0.22
N ILE A 99 4.03 2.21 -0.54
CA ILE A 99 4.61 1.00 0.07
C ILE A 99 4.82 1.23 1.58
N THR A 100 5.43 2.36 1.94
CA THR A 100 5.69 2.73 3.34
C THR A 100 4.39 2.86 4.14
N SER A 101 3.38 3.52 3.57
CA SER A 101 2.04 3.64 4.17
C SER A 101 1.40 2.28 4.42
N THR A 102 1.42 1.41 3.42
CA THR A 102 0.84 0.05 3.51
C THR A 102 1.58 -0.78 4.56
N CYS A 103 2.90 -0.68 4.62
CA CYS A 103 3.73 -1.35 5.61
C CYS A 103 3.39 -0.88 7.03
N LEU A 104 3.38 0.43 7.27
CA LEU A 104 3.02 1.01 8.57
C LEU A 104 1.61 0.60 9.01
N GLY A 105 0.63 0.59 8.09
CA GLY A 105 -0.73 0.15 8.38
C GLY A 105 -0.81 -1.32 8.81
N ARG A 106 -0.04 -2.21 8.18
CA ARG A 106 0.05 -3.63 8.55
C ARG A 106 0.79 -3.84 9.88
N VAL A 107 1.91 -3.14 10.08
CA VAL A 107 2.67 -3.15 11.33
C VAL A 107 1.78 -2.71 12.49
N ALA A 108 1.07 -1.59 12.36
CA ALA A 108 0.15 -1.12 13.38
C ALA A 108 -0.95 -2.14 13.69
N PHE A 109 -1.51 -2.80 12.66
CA PHE A 109 -2.50 -3.86 12.89
C PHE A 109 -1.93 -5.07 13.62
N ILE A 110 -0.72 -5.52 13.26
CA ILE A 110 -0.05 -6.64 13.93
C ILE A 110 0.24 -6.28 15.39
N LEU A 111 0.77 -5.08 15.64
CA LEU A 111 1.06 -4.57 16.99
C LEU A 111 -0.21 -4.44 17.83
N TYR A 112 -1.33 -4.01 17.24
CA TYR A 112 -2.63 -3.99 17.90
C TYR A 112 -3.11 -5.38 18.30
N LEU A 113 -2.92 -6.38 17.42
CA LEU A 113 -3.37 -7.74 17.66
C LEU A 113 -2.46 -8.51 18.62
N LEU A 114 -1.18 -8.11 18.71
CA LEU A 114 -0.16 -8.74 19.54
C LEU A 114 -0.54 -8.87 21.03
N PRO A 115 -0.96 -7.81 21.76
CA PRO A 115 -1.38 -7.92 23.15
C PRO A 115 -2.68 -8.71 23.32
N ILE A 116 -3.58 -8.66 22.34
CA ILE A 116 -4.88 -9.38 22.37
C ILE A 116 -4.66 -10.90 22.22
N LEU A 117 -3.72 -11.31 21.37
CA LEU A 117 -3.40 -12.71 21.08
C LEU A 117 -2.22 -13.26 21.90
N SER A 118 -1.59 -12.43 22.73
CA SER A 118 -0.41 -12.79 23.54
C SER A 118 -0.66 -13.97 24.49
N THR A 119 -1.92 -14.32 24.75
CA THR A 119 -2.34 -15.41 25.63
C THR A 119 -1.78 -16.78 25.24
N ARG A 120 -1.47 -17.02 23.94
CA ARG A 120 -0.83 -18.26 23.47
C ARG A 120 0.48 -17.93 22.76
N LYS A 121 1.58 -18.56 23.22
CA LYS A 121 2.93 -18.38 22.64
C LYS A 121 2.96 -18.63 21.11
N PHE A 122 2.18 -19.59 20.62
CA PHE A 122 2.09 -19.90 19.19
C PHE A 122 1.64 -18.68 18.35
N TYR A 123 0.55 -18.02 18.72
CA TYR A 123 0.05 -16.86 17.97
C TYR A 123 0.99 -15.66 18.05
N LYS A 124 1.63 -15.45 19.20
CA LYS A 124 2.65 -14.40 19.37
C LYS A 124 3.83 -14.61 18.41
N ILE A 125 4.33 -15.84 18.28
CA ILE A 125 5.42 -16.18 17.36
C ILE A 125 4.97 -15.97 15.91
N SER A 126 3.79 -16.45 15.52
CA SER A 126 3.28 -16.25 14.16
C SER A 126 3.12 -14.78 13.79
N LEU A 127 2.63 -13.92 14.69
CA LEU A 127 2.52 -12.48 14.44
C LEU A 127 3.89 -11.81 14.28
N TRP A 128 4.87 -12.19 15.10
CA TRP A 128 6.25 -11.69 14.94
C TRP A 128 6.86 -12.14 13.61
N MET A 129 6.62 -13.39 13.20
CA MET A 129 7.07 -13.88 11.89
C MET A 129 6.44 -13.10 10.73
N LEU A 130 5.14 -12.79 10.81
CA LEU A 130 4.46 -11.96 9.80
C LEU A 130 5.01 -10.54 9.77
N LEU A 131 5.32 -9.96 10.94
CA LEU A 131 5.90 -8.62 11.04
C LEU A 131 7.26 -8.58 10.33
N VAL A 132 8.14 -9.53 10.64
CA VAL A 132 9.48 -9.62 10.04
C VAL A 132 9.38 -9.88 8.54
N LEU A 133 8.50 -10.79 8.12
CA LEU A 133 8.27 -11.10 6.71
C LEU A 133 7.80 -9.85 5.94
N GLN A 134 6.86 -9.10 6.50
CA GLN A 134 6.35 -7.87 5.88
C GLN A 134 7.42 -6.79 5.76
N MET A 135 8.21 -6.58 6.82
CA MET A 135 9.32 -5.63 6.79
C MET A 135 10.37 -6.04 5.76
N ALA A 136 10.73 -7.32 5.71
CA ALA A 136 11.70 -7.85 4.75
C ALA A 136 11.22 -7.67 3.30
N VAL A 137 9.99 -8.06 2.99
CA VAL A 137 9.43 -7.91 1.63
C VAL A 137 9.37 -6.44 1.23
N ASN A 138 8.85 -5.55 2.09
CA ASN A 138 8.79 -4.12 1.79
C ASN A 138 10.18 -3.50 1.60
N PHE A 139 11.14 -3.87 2.44
CA PHE A 139 12.52 -3.39 2.32
C PHE A 139 13.12 -3.80 0.99
N VAL A 140 12.97 -5.07 0.58
CA VAL A 140 13.46 -5.55 -0.71
C VAL A 140 12.74 -4.85 -1.87
N THR A 141 11.43 -4.59 -1.79
CA THR A 141 10.72 -3.82 -2.81
C THR A 141 11.30 -2.42 -2.97
N VAL A 142 11.57 -1.71 -1.87
CA VAL A 142 12.16 -0.36 -1.92
C VAL A 142 13.56 -0.40 -2.53
N VAL A 143 14.37 -1.39 -2.14
CA VAL A 143 15.71 -1.57 -2.72
C VAL A 143 15.62 -1.86 -4.21
N LEU A 144 14.71 -2.72 -4.65
CA LEU A 144 14.52 -3.00 -6.08
C LEU A 144 14.05 -1.78 -6.86
N ILE A 145 13.18 -0.95 -6.28
CA ILE A 145 12.71 0.30 -6.90
C ILE A 145 13.85 1.32 -7.02
N LEU A 146 14.80 1.35 -6.07
CA LEU A 146 15.95 2.25 -6.12
C LEU A 146 17.10 1.69 -6.97
N ALA A 147 17.18 0.37 -7.11
CA ALA A 147 18.22 -0.33 -7.86
C ALA A 147 17.74 -0.79 -9.25
N GLN A 148 16.66 -0.21 -9.79
CA GLN A 148 16.16 -0.59 -11.12
C GLN A 148 17.22 -0.37 -12.21
N CYS A 149 18.06 0.64 -12.07
CA CYS A 149 19.22 0.87 -12.91
C CYS A 149 20.49 1.04 -12.06
N ARG A 150 21.64 0.74 -12.66
CA ARG A 150 22.96 0.83 -12.00
C ARG A 150 23.31 2.25 -11.56
N ASP A 151 22.81 3.26 -12.27
CA ASP A 151 22.84 4.66 -11.85
C ASP A 151 21.41 5.15 -11.57
N LEU A 152 21.26 5.87 -10.45
CA LEU A 152 20.00 6.48 -10.07
C LEU A 152 19.49 7.43 -11.16
N ASP A 153 20.38 8.12 -11.88
CA ASP A 153 20.00 9.06 -12.93
C ASP A 153 19.33 8.37 -14.14
N GLY A 154 19.66 7.09 -14.41
CA GLY A 154 19.03 6.27 -15.45
C GLY A 154 17.58 5.87 -15.16
N ILE A 155 17.10 6.02 -13.91
CA ILE A 155 15.69 5.78 -13.54
C ILE A 155 14.79 6.92 -14.05
N TRP A 156 15.35 8.13 -14.20
CA TRP A 156 14.58 9.33 -14.54
C TRP A 156 14.83 9.81 -15.96
N ASP A 157 16.06 9.67 -16.48
CA ASP A 157 16.45 10.15 -17.81
C ASP A 157 16.52 9.00 -18.85
N PRO A 158 15.60 8.95 -19.83
CA PRO A 158 15.65 7.99 -20.94
C PRO A 158 16.96 8.05 -21.76
N LEU A 159 17.64 9.21 -21.78
CA LEU A 159 18.97 9.32 -22.39
C LEU A 159 20.07 8.63 -21.58
N ALA A 160 19.96 8.60 -20.26
CA ALA A 160 20.91 7.91 -19.38
C ALA A 160 20.63 6.40 -19.30
N GLU A 161 19.39 5.98 -19.57
CA GLU A 161 18.99 4.56 -19.73
C GLU A 161 19.75 3.89 -20.89
N ALA A 162 20.03 4.63 -21.97
CA ALA A 162 20.81 4.11 -23.10
C ALA A 162 22.30 3.88 -22.78
N GLU A 163 22.83 4.51 -21.72
CA GLU A 163 24.23 4.42 -21.30
C GLU A 163 24.46 3.49 -20.11
N THR A 164 23.39 2.97 -19.49
CA THR A 164 23.47 2.19 -18.25
C THR A 164 22.78 0.83 -18.36
N GLU A 165 23.40 -0.21 -17.79
CA GLU A 165 22.77 -1.53 -17.67
C GLU A 165 21.67 -1.47 -16.61
N CYS A 166 20.41 -1.38 -17.05
CA CYS A 166 19.26 -1.52 -16.17
C CYS A 166 18.92 -3.00 -15.92
N LEU A 167 18.33 -3.27 -14.75
CA LEU A 167 17.85 -4.59 -14.39
C LEU A 167 16.68 -4.99 -15.29
N ASP A 168 16.73 -6.22 -15.77
CA ASP A 168 15.73 -6.82 -16.64
C ASP A 168 14.31 -6.72 -16.04
N GLU A 169 13.36 -6.22 -16.81
CA GLU A 169 11.98 -5.91 -16.38
C GLU A 169 11.27 -7.13 -15.77
N TYR A 170 11.65 -8.34 -16.22
CA TYR A 170 11.14 -9.60 -15.70
C TYR A 170 11.46 -9.79 -14.21
N VAL A 171 12.63 -9.35 -13.73
CA VAL A 171 13.03 -9.50 -12.31
C VAL A 171 12.07 -8.73 -11.40
N GLN A 172 11.70 -7.50 -11.80
CA GLN A 172 10.74 -6.69 -11.06
C GLN A 172 9.33 -7.30 -11.10
N LEU A 173 8.91 -7.81 -12.26
CA LEU A 173 7.62 -8.49 -12.41
C LEU A 173 7.51 -9.72 -11.50
N TYR A 174 8.50 -10.63 -11.54
CA TYR A 174 8.51 -11.82 -10.68
C TYR A 174 8.51 -11.45 -9.20
N PHE A 175 9.30 -10.44 -8.80
CA PHE A 175 9.30 -9.99 -7.43
C PHE A 175 7.98 -9.34 -7.02
N GLY A 176 7.34 -8.57 -7.90
CA GLY A 176 6.00 -8.03 -7.70
C GLY A 176 4.97 -9.12 -7.46
N TYR A 177 4.98 -10.20 -8.27
CA TYR A 177 4.12 -11.36 -8.04
C TYR A 177 4.37 -12.03 -6.69
N PHE A 178 5.64 -12.19 -6.31
CA PHE A 178 6.02 -12.74 -5.01
C PHE A 178 5.52 -11.86 -3.87
N GLN A 179 5.75 -10.54 -3.94
CA GLN A 179 5.28 -9.56 -2.96
C GLN A 179 3.75 -9.61 -2.81
N CYS A 180 3.00 -9.62 -3.92
CA CYS A 180 1.54 -9.72 -3.92
C CYS A 180 1.08 -11.00 -3.23
N THR A 181 1.71 -12.14 -3.51
CA THR A 181 1.39 -13.42 -2.89
C THR A 181 1.62 -13.40 -1.38
N CYS A 182 2.78 -12.91 -0.93
CA CYS A 182 3.08 -12.75 0.50
C CYS A 182 2.11 -11.78 1.19
N ASN A 183 1.73 -10.70 0.50
CA ASN A 183 0.81 -9.72 1.03
C ASN A 183 -0.60 -10.26 1.19
N SER A 184 -1.11 -11.01 0.21
CA SER A 184 -2.40 -11.67 0.26
C SER A 184 -2.43 -12.74 1.35
N LEU A 185 -1.38 -13.56 1.45
CA LEU A 185 -1.26 -14.58 2.49
C LEU A 185 -1.29 -13.95 3.90
N THR A 186 -0.54 -12.86 4.10
CA THR A 186 -0.55 -12.12 5.37
C THR A 186 -1.93 -11.55 5.67
N GLY A 187 -2.63 -11.01 4.67
CA GLY A 187 -4.00 -10.51 4.81
C GLY A 187 -4.98 -11.59 5.24
N LEU A 188 -4.91 -12.78 4.62
CA LEU A 188 -5.73 -13.94 4.99
C LEU A 188 -5.47 -14.37 6.43
N ILE A 189 -4.22 -14.48 6.84
CA ILE A 189 -3.87 -14.89 8.21
C ILE A 189 -4.38 -13.86 9.23
N LEU A 190 -4.16 -12.56 8.95
CA LEU A 190 -4.63 -11.45 9.77
C LEU A 190 -6.16 -11.36 9.85
N SER A 191 -6.87 -11.84 8.83
CA SER A 191 -8.34 -11.92 8.77
C SER A 191 -8.89 -13.11 9.59
N VAL A 192 -8.21 -14.26 9.54
CA VAL A 192 -8.60 -15.46 10.28
C VAL A 192 -8.43 -15.28 11.78
N TYR A 193 -7.37 -14.61 12.23
CA TYR A 193 -7.08 -14.42 13.65
C TYR A 193 -8.22 -13.77 14.47
N PRO A 194 -8.72 -12.56 14.13
CA PRO A 194 -9.83 -11.95 14.86
C PRO A 194 -11.07 -12.84 14.78
N SER A 195 -11.36 -13.41 13.60
CA SER A 195 -12.51 -14.30 13.40
C SER A 195 -12.49 -15.49 14.35
N TYR A 196 -11.33 -16.10 14.58
CA TYR A 196 -11.16 -17.21 15.53
C TYR A 196 -11.36 -16.77 17.00
N ILE A 197 -10.86 -15.60 17.39
CA ILE A 197 -11.09 -15.02 18.73
C ILE A 197 -12.58 -14.78 18.95
N PHE A 198 -13.24 -14.13 17.99
CA PHE A 198 -14.68 -13.82 18.06
C PHE A 198 -15.55 -15.07 18.07
N TRP A 199 -15.08 -16.20 17.56
CA TRP A 199 -15.84 -17.44 17.61
C TRP A 199 -15.77 -18.11 19.00
N ASN A 200 -14.64 -17.97 19.70
CA ASN A 200 -14.49 -18.45 21.07
C ASN A 200 -15.16 -17.55 22.11
N LEU A 201 -15.31 -16.24 21.82
CA LEU A 201 -15.91 -15.28 22.73
C LEU A 201 -17.42 -15.12 22.44
N LYS A 202 -18.30 -15.32 23.44
CA LYS A 202 -19.76 -15.14 23.33
C LYS A 202 -20.16 -13.66 23.12
N LEU A 203 -19.80 -13.03 22.00
CA LEU A 203 -20.26 -11.69 21.65
C LEU A 203 -21.67 -11.68 21.05
N ARG A 204 -22.38 -10.55 21.20
CA ARG A 204 -23.66 -10.28 20.55
C ARG A 204 -23.52 -10.39 19.02
N ARG A 205 -24.48 -11.09 18.39
CA ARG A 205 -24.55 -11.35 16.93
C ARG A 205 -24.33 -10.11 16.06
N ARG A 206 -24.75 -8.92 16.50
CA ARG A 206 -24.55 -7.65 15.76
C ARG A 206 -23.07 -7.32 15.53
N VAL A 207 -22.21 -7.53 16.53
CA VAL A 207 -20.77 -7.25 16.40
C VAL A 207 -20.11 -8.28 15.47
N LYS A 208 -20.55 -9.54 15.56
CA LYS A 208 -20.08 -10.63 14.69
C LYS A 208 -20.35 -10.35 13.21
N ILE A 209 -21.55 -9.84 12.88
CA ILE A 209 -21.92 -9.50 11.50
C ILE A 209 -21.12 -8.30 10.98
N SER A 210 -20.95 -7.24 11.77
CA SER A 210 -20.14 -6.08 11.36
C SER A 210 -18.68 -6.45 11.10
N LEU A 211 -18.11 -7.35 11.89
CA LEU A 211 -16.73 -7.82 11.69
C LEU A 211 -16.59 -8.69 10.46
N ILE A 212 -17.53 -9.61 10.21
CA ILE A 212 -17.54 -10.40 8.96
C ILE A 212 -17.64 -9.47 7.75
N ALA A 213 -18.54 -8.48 7.79
CA ALA A 213 -18.68 -7.50 6.72
C ALA A 213 -17.39 -6.68 6.50
N LEU A 214 -16.76 -6.19 7.58
CA LEU A 214 -15.50 -5.45 7.51
C LEU A 214 -14.35 -6.30 6.95
N THR A 215 -14.28 -7.57 7.35
CA THR A 215 -13.25 -8.50 6.88
C THR A 215 -13.45 -8.86 5.41
N SER A 216 -14.69 -9.07 4.97
CA SER A 216 -15.02 -9.29 3.56
C SER A 216 -14.75 -8.05 2.70
N LEU A 217 -14.98 -6.85 3.24
CA LEU A 217 -14.71 -5.59 2.54
C LEU A 217 -13.21 -5.31 2.38
N GLY A 218 -12.36 -5.88 3.25
CA GLY A 218 -10.90 -5.77 3.12
C GLY A 218 -10.25 -6.80 2.18
N LEU A 219 -11.03 -7.76 1.68
CA LEU A 219 -10.61 -8.78 0.71
C LEU A 219 -11.05 -8.45 -0.72
N LEU A 220 -11.97 -7.49 -0.88
CA LEU A 220 -12.49 -7.01 -2.17
C LEU A 220 -11.74 -5.74 -2.58
#